data_AF-A0A6M1XLP2-F1
#
_entry.id   AF-A0A6M1XLP2-F1
#
_cell.length_a   1.000
_cell.length_b   1.000
_cell.length_c   1.000
_cell.angle_alpha   90.00
_cell.angle_beta   90.00
_cell.angle_gamma   90.00
#
_symmetry.space_group_name_H-M   'P 1'
#
loop_
_entity.id
_entity.type
_entity.pdbx_description
1 polymer ?
#
loop_
_entity_poly.entity_id
_entity_poly.type
_entity_poly.pdbx_seq_one_letter_code
_entity_poly.pdbx_strand_id
1 'polypeptide(L)'
;DVYKRQTTCNTKHGVCKHCYGRNLATGSDVEVGEAVGTIAAQSIGEPGTQLTMRTFHTGGVAGDDITQGLPRIQEIFEARNPKGQAVITEVTGEVIDISEDPATRQKEVTIKGKTDT
;
A
#
# COMPACT_ATOMS: atom_id res chain seq x y z
N ASP A 1 -24.57 0.09 -11.84
CA ASP A 1 -23.87 1.25 -11.27
C ASP A 1 -22.37 1.17 -11.45
N VAL A 2 -21.81 2.13 -12.18
CA VAL A 2 -20.38 2.20 -12.50
C VAL A 2 -19.62 2.63 -11.24
N TYR A 3 -18.57 1.88 -10.89
CA TYR A 3 -17.66 2.12 -9.76
C TYR A 3 -17.27 3.61 -9.61
N LYS A 4 -17.81 4.31 -8.60
CA LYS A 4 -17.41 5.68 -8.23
C LYS A 4 -16.35 5.62 -7.13
N ARG A 5 -15.06 5.59 -7.50
CA ARG A 5 -13.91 5.65 -6.57
C ARG A 5 -13.09 6.91 -6.84
N GLN A 6 -12.36 7.41 -5.83
CA GLN A 6 -11.50 8.58 -6.02
C GLN A 6 -10.38 8.31 -7.05
N THR A 7 -9.84 7.07 -7.09
CA THR A 7 -8.78 6.67 -8.02
C THR A 7 -9.20 6.63 -9.50
N THR A 8 -10.51 6.63 -9.78
CA THR A 8 -11.06 6.62 -11.14
C THR A 8 -11.76 7.93 -11.50
N CYS A 9 -11.51 9.01 -10.76
CA CYS A 9 -12.13 10.32 -10.97
C CYS A 9 -11.39 11.11 -12.06
N ASN A 10 -12.12 11.61 -13.08
CA ASN A 10 -11.55 12.37 -14.20
C ASN A 10 -11.38 13.89 -13.94
N THR A 11 -11.60 14.35 -12.70
CA THR A 11 -11.40 15.75 -12.34
C THR A 11 -9.90 16.10 -12.32
N LYS A 12 -9.50 17.18 -13.01
CA LYS A 12 -8.07 17.58 -13.13
C LYS A 12 -7.41 17.96 -11.80
N HIS A 13 -8.12 18.69 -10.94
CA HIS A 13 -7.64 19.13 -9.64
C HIS A 13 -8.71 18.86 -8.58
N GLY A 14 -8.44 17.91 -7.69
CA GLY A 14 -9.37 17.46 -6.66
C GLY A 14 -10.24 16.28 -7.12
N VAL A 15 -11.32 16.03 -6.38
CA VAL A 15 -12.23 14.89 -6.59
C VAL A 15 -13.67 15.41 -6.69
N CYS A 16 -14.49 14.86 -7.58
CA CYS A 16 -15.89 15.28 -7.68
C CYS A 16 -16.72 14.76 -6.50
N LYS A 17 -17.81 15.45 -6.17
CA LYS A 17 -18.76 15.08 -5.09
C LYS A 17 -19.22 13.62 -5.19
N HIS A 18 -19.48 13.15 -6.41
CA HIS A 18 -19.93 11.78 -6.65
C HIS A 18 -18.86 10.71 -6.42
N CYS A 19 -17.59 10.99 -6.71
CA CYS A 19 -16.47 10.05 -6.52
C CYS A 19 -15.92 10.07 -5.10
N TYR A 20 -16.02 11.21 -4.40
CA TYR A 20 -15.68 11.28 -2.98
C TYR A 20 -16.78 10.64 -2.12
N GLY A 21 -18.04 10.95 -2.39
CA GLY A 21 -19.19 10.40 -1.69
C GLY A 21 -19.49 11.14 -0.39
N ARG A 22 -19.52 10.39 0.71
CA ARG A 22 -20.00 10.86 2.02
C ARG A 22 -18.89 11.53 2.81
N ASN A 23 -19.20 12.68 3.42
CA ASN A 23 -18.38 13.31 4.42
C ASN A 23 -18.47 12.50 5.74
N LEU A 24 -17.34 12.01 6.23
CA LEU A 24 -17.27 11.17 7.43
C LEU A 24 -17.48 11.95 8.73
N ALA A 25 -17.30 13.28 8.73
CA ALA A 25 -17.51 14.11 9.92
C ALA A 25 -19.00 14.45 10.14
N THR A 26 -19.75 14.69 9.06
CA THR A 26 -21.15 15.11 9.13
C THR A 26 -22.13 13.97 8.87
N GLY A 27 -21.68 12.90 8.22
CA GLY A 27 -22.56 11.82 7.78
C GLY A 27 -23.49 12.22 6.64
N SER A 28 -23.24 13.32 5.93
CA SER A 28 -23.99 13.71 4.73
C SER A 28 -23.09 13.65 3.50
N ASP A 29 -23.62 13.89 2.31
CA ASP A 29 -22.79 14.04 1.10
C ASP A 29 -21.81 15.20 1.25
N VAL A 30 -20.63 15.08 0.66
CA VAL A 30 -19.59 16.14 0.70
C VAL A 30 -20.06 17.42 0.00
N GLU A 31 -19.67 18.58 0.51
CA GLU A 31 -19.97 19.85 -0.14
C GLU A 31 -18.88 20.30 -1.11
N VAL A 32 -19.27 21.04 -2.14
CA VAL A 32 -18.33 21.55 -3.14
C VAL A 32 -17.46 22.62 -2.49
N GLY A 33 -16.14 22.45 -2.58
CA GLY A 33 -15.16 23.32 -1.94
C GLY A 33 -14.62 22.79 -0.61
N GLU A 34 -15.06 21.62 -0.15
CA GLU A 34 -14.52 21.01 1.05
C GLU A 34 -13.04 20.59 0.87
N ALA A 35 -12.20 20.92 1.85
CA ALA A 35 -10.75 20.69 1.81
C ALA A 35 -10.39 19.23 2.17
N VAL A 36 -10.94 18.28 1.40
CA VAL A 36 -10.80 16.83 1.65
C VAL A 36 -9.36 16.32 1.67
N GLY A 37 -8.45 16.98 0.96
CA GLY A 37 -7.01 16.64 0.95
C GLY A 37 -6.33 16.92 2.29
N THR A 38 -6.65 18.06 2.92
CA THR A 38 -6.11 18.41 4.24
C THR A 38 -6.64 17.47 5.32
N ILE A 39 -7.94 17.16 5.26
CA ILE A 39 -8.59 16.23 6.18
C ILE A 39 -7.94 14.84 6.06
N ALA A 40 -7.71 14.36 4.83
CA ALA A 40 -7.03 13.10 4.59
C ALA A 40 -5.58 13.09 5.12
N ALA A 41 -4.83 14.16 4.88
CA ALA A 41 -3.45 14.29 5.36
C ALA A 41 -3.36 14.23 6.90
N GLN A 42 -4.24 14.94 7.60
CA GLN A 42 -4.31 14.90 9.07
C GLN A 42 -4.74 13.53 9.58
N SER A 43 -5.76 12.93 8.97
CA SER A 43 -6.28 11.62 9.36
C SER A 43 -5.22 10.52 9.29
N ILE A 44 -4.26 10.63 8.37
CA ILE A 44 -3.13 9.70 8.25
C ILE A 44 -1.96 10.12 9.17
N GLY A 45 -1.68 11.42 9.26
CA GLY A 45 -0.53 11.96 9.97
C GLY A 45 -0.64 11.93 11.50
N GLU A 46 -1.79 12.27 12.08
CA GLU A 46 -1.96 12.34 13.54
C GLU A 46 -1.72 10.98 14.23
N PRO A 47 -2.26 9.85 13.73
CA PRO A 47 -1.94 8.53 14.28
C PRO A 47 -0.49 8.11 14.05
N GLY A 48 0.23 8.73 13.12
CA GLY A 48 1.64 8.41 12.81
C GLY A 48 2.56 8.53 14.03
N THR A 49 2.27 9.46 14.95
CA THR A 49 2.97 9.59 16.24
C THR A 49 2.74 8.40 17.17
N GLN A 50 1.59 7.72 17.08
CA GLN A 50 1.30 6.51 17.85
C GLN A 50 2.02 5.29 17.24
N LEU A 51 2.29 5.33 15.93
CA LEU A 51 2.99 4.28 15.21
C LEU A 51 4.52 4.32 15.40
N THR A 52 5.08 5.43 15.90
CA THR A 52 6.49 5.51 16.30
C THR A 52 6.73 4.99 17.71
N MET A 53 5.74 5.07 18.61
CA MET A 53 5.90 4.76 20.04
C MET A 53 5.91 3.26 20.38
N ARG A 54 5.49 2.39 19.45
CA ARG A 54 5.51 0.92 19.64
C ARG A 54 6.72 0.20 19.02
N THR A 55 7.62 0.93 18.37
CA THR A 55 8.79 0.35 17.67
C THR A 55 10.15 0.62 18.34
N PHE A 56 10.21 1.46 19.38
CA PHE A 56 11.47 1.76 20.10
C PHE A 56 11.70 0.93 21.36
N HIS A 57 10.78 0.03 21.69
CA HIS A 57 11.00 -0.97 22.72
C HIS A 57 11.45 -2.26 22.04
N THR A 58 12.49 -2.88 22.58
CA THR A 58 13.10 -4.16 22.19
C THR A 58 12.13 -5.34 21.99
N GLY A 59 10.82 -5.14 22.22
CA GLY A 59 9.75 -6.09 21.91
C GLY A 59 9.31 -6.14 20.43
N GLY A 60 9.80 -5.25 19.56
CA GLY A 60 9.53 -5.26 18.12
C GLY A 60 10.64 -5.84 17.23
N VAL A 61 11.79 -6.22 17.82
CA VAL A 61 12.99 -6.68 17.10
C VAL A 61 12.90 -8.16 16.69
N ALA A 62 11.82 -8.85 17.05
CA ALA A 62 11.55 -10.21 16.63
C ALA A 62 10.83 -10.22 15.27
N GLY A 63 11.54 -9.87 14.20
CA GLY A 63 11.01 -9.91 12.83
C GLY A 63 11.85 -9.14 11.83
N ASP A 64 13.09 -9.57 11.61
CA ASP A 64 14.10 -8.92 10.74
C ASP A 64 13.75 -8.83 9.23
N ASP A 65 12.56 -9.23 8.81
CA ASP A 65 12.22 -9.42 7.38
C ASP A 65 11.33 -8.30 6.79
N ILE A 66 10.52 -7.60 7.59
CA ILE A 66 9.55 -6.60 7.08
C ILE A 66 9.68 -5.29 7.88
N THR A 67 9.78 -4.14 7.21
CA THR A 67 9.70 -2.83 7.90
C THR A 67 8.31 -2.68 8.53
N GLN A 68 8.25 -2.33 9.81
CA GLN A 68 7.01 -2.20 10.60
C GLN A 68 6.81 -0.77 11.09
N GLY A 69 5.55 -0.38 11.35
CA GLY A 69 5.21 0.92 11.93
C GLY A 69 5.45 2.10 10.98
N LEU A 70 5.89 3.24 11.53
CA LEU A 70 6.13 4.45 10.72
C LEU A 70 7.18 4.26 9.60
N PRO A 71 8.31 3.53 9.81
CA PRO A 71 9.26 3.26 8.73
C PRO A 71 8.63 2.68 7.46
N ARG A 72 7.64 1.78 7.59
CA ARG A 72 6.94 1.19 6.43
C ARG A 72 6.04 2.19 5.72
N ILE A 73 5.34 3.02 6.48
CA ILE A 73 4.50 4.09 5.93
C ILE A 73 5.35 5.03 5.09
N GLN A 74 6.48 5.49 5.63
CA GLN A 74 7.41 6.35 4.91
C GLN A 74 7.95 5.68 3.63
N GLU A 75 8.36 4.42 3.73
CA GLU A 75 8.85 3.64 2.58
C GLU A 75 7.81 3.55 1.45
N ILE A 76 6.53 3.33 1.79
CA ILE A 76 5.42 3.29 0.82
C ILE A 76 5.14 4.68 0.23
N PHE A 77 5.05 5.73 1.05
CA PHE A 77 4.74 7.09 0.58
C PHE A 77 5.85 7.70 -0.26
N GLU A 78 7.11 7.33 -0.01
CA GLU A 78 8.27 7.78 -0.79
C GLU A 78 8.60 6.84 -1.97
N ALA A 79 7.81 5.78 -2.18
CA ALA A 79 8.04 4.77 -3.21
C ALA A 79 9.47 4.19 -3.20
N ARG A 80 10.02 3.95 -2.01
CA ARG A 80 11.37 3.40 -1.83
C ARG A 80 11.36 1.87 -1.99
N ASN A 81 12.50 1.33 -2.42
CA ASN A 81 12.66 -0.12 -2.51
C ASN A 81 12.60 -0.76 -1.12
N PRO A 82 11.76 -1.79 -0.92
CA PRO A 82 11.65 -2.47 0.36
C PRO A 82 12.90 -3.29 0.68
N LYS A 83 13.21 -3.41 1.97
CA LYS A 83 14.36 -4.22 2.44
C LYS A 83 14.17 -5.71 2.17
N GLY A 84 12.95 -6.24 2.32
CA GLY A 84 12.56 -7.61 1.97
C GLY A 84 11.79 -7.65 0.65
N GLN A 85 12.45 -7.26 -0.45
CA GLN A 85 11.79 -7.22 -1.76
C GLN A 85 11.42 -8.63 -2.24
N ALA A 86 10.14 -8.84 -2.53
CA ALA A 86 9.66 -10.06 -3.16
C ALA A 86 9.87 -10.00 -4.68
N VAL A 87 10.23 -11.14 -5.27
CA VAL A 87 10.25 -11.31 -6.73
C VAL A 87 8.83 -11.56 -7.21
N ILE A 88 8.39 -10.81 -8.22
CA ILE A 88 7.10 -11.01 -8.89
C ILE A 88 7.34 -11.58 -10.28
N THR A 89 6.43 -12.42 -10.75
CA THR A 89 6.47 -12.94 -12.12
C THR A 89 6.00 -11.88 -13.11
N GLU A 90 6.73 -11.73 -14.20
CA GLU A 90 6.33 -10.90 -15.35
C GLU A 90 5.40 -11.65 -16.32
N VAL A 91 5.33 -12.99 -16.19
CA VAL A 91 4.53 -13.85 -17.07
C VAL A 91 3.30 -14.40 -16.37
N THR A 92 2.21 -14.47 -17.13
CA THR A 92 1.03 -15.22 -16.73
C THR A 92 1.25 -16.69 -17.05
N GLY A 93 1.09 -17.57 -16.06
CA GLY A 93 1.33 -18.99 -16.24
C GLY A 93 1.01 -19.81 -15.00
N GLU A 94 1.37 -21.09 -15.08
CA GLU A 94 1.24 -22.04 -13.98
C GLU A 94 2.61 -22.28 -13.35
N VAL A 95 2.65 -22.31 -12.02
CA VAL A 95 3.85 -22.71 -11.28
C VAL A 95 4.05 -24.21 -11.51
N ILE A 96 5.19 -24.60 -12.08
CA ILE A 96 5.50 -25.99 -12.36
C ILE A 96 6.52 -26.59 -11.39
N ASP A 97 7.34 -25.74 -10.77
CA ASP A 97 8.31 -26.18 -9.78
C ASP A 97 8.60 -25.08 -8.75
N ILE A 98 8.86 -25.51 -7.52
CA ILE A 98 9.37 -24.67 -6.44
C ILE A 98 10.51 -25.46 -5.81
N SER A 99 11.74 -25.05 -6.11
CA SER A 99 12.94 -25.64 -5.51
C SER A 99 13.49 -24.69 -4.45
N GLU A 100 14.15 -25.26 -3.45
CA GLU A 100 14.85 -24.49 -2.42
C GLU A 100 16.32 -24.89 -2.46
N ASP A 101 17.20 -23.90 -2.63
CA ASP A 101 18.64 -24.14 -2.55
C ASP A 101 19.00 -24.46 -1.08
N PRO A 102 19.48 -25.68 -0.77
CA PRO A 102 19.77 -26.10 0.59
C PRO A 102 20.91 -25.30 1.24
N ALA A 103 21.76 -24.61 0.48
CA ALA A 103 22.86 -23.80 1.01
C ALA A 103 22.40 -22.38 1.37
N THR A 104 21.53 -21.77 0.56
CA THR A 104 21.15 -20.35 0.69
C THR A 104 19.73 -20.15 1.23
N ARG A 105 18.92 -21.22 1.32
CA ARG A 105 17.47 -21.18 1.61
C ARG A 105 16.69 -20.28 0.64
N GLN A 106 17.27 -19.96 -0.51
CA GLN A 106 16.59 -19.21 -1.56
C GLN A 106 15.62 -20.15 -2.29
N LYS A 107 14.42 -19.65 -2.56
CA LYS A 107 13.40 -20.38 -3.30
C LYS A 107 13.44 -19.95 -4.76
N GLU A 108 13.62 -20.91 -5.65
CA GLU A 108 13.51 -20.71 -7.09
C GLU A 108 12.14 -21.24 -7.53
N VAL A 109 11.39 -20.41 -8.26
CA VAL A 109 10.04 -20.75 -8.72
C VAL A 109 10.05 -20.78 -10.25
N THR A 110 9.79 -21.94 -10.82
CA THR A 110 9.70 -22.10 -12.27
C THR A 110 8.25 -21.97 -12.73
N ILE A 111 8.00 -21.06 -13.66
CA ILE A 111 6.66 -20.75 -14.17
C ILE A 111 6.59 -21.12 -15.64
N LYS A 112 5.59 -21.93 -16.00
CA LYS A 112 5.25 -22.25 -17.38
C LYS A 112 4.14 -21.32 -17.83
N GLY A 113 4.50 -20.30 -18.59
CA GLY A 113 3.58 -19.26 -19.07
C GLY A 113 3.87 -18.83 -20.49
N LYS A 114 2.98 -18.01 -21.05
CA LYS A 114 3.28 -17.23 -22.25
C LYS A 114 3.79 -15.87 -21.78
N THR A 115 4.90 -15.42 -22.33
CA THR A 115 5.36 -14.04 -22.14
C THR A 115 4.42 -13.14 -22.94
N ASP A 116 3.74 -12.22 -22.26
CA ASP A 116 2.98 -11.15 -22.91
C ASP A 116 4.00 -10.11 -23.44
N THR A 117 4.60 -10.40 -24.60
CA THR A 117 5.26 -9.39 -25.45
C THR A 117 4.31 -8.80 -26.45
#